data_AF-A0A8J3BHI4-F1
#
_entry.id   AF-A0A8J3BHI4-F1
#
_cell.length_a   1.000
_cell.length_b   1.000
_cell.length_c   1.000
_cell.angle_alpha   90.00
_cell.angle_beta   90.00
_cell.angle_gamma   90.00
#
_symmetry.space_group_name_H-M   'P 1'
#
loop_
_entity.id
_entity.type
_entity.pdbx_description
1 polymer ?
#
loop_
_entity_poly.entity_id
_entity_poly.type
_entity_poly.pdbx_seq_one_letter_code
_entity_poly.pdbx_strand_id
1 'polypeptide(L)'
;MTALPPDRRDDAGVTLVEVLVGLGLMAVVMVVFTSGIVAAMRVARGNEAIADAQAQVSRAFTRLDTELRYAAQAKSPNAEVDGVQRPRLEYVVNAAGTGQCYRVWLDGGTLYRQSWSASGTPPPPAPQVLAVNVGRIEDEPVFEVVESETEGMPATVRLALAVTAGGAAHQSVRQLRQDFYLPNTLTQAPAAEDGAPGRANLDTCEDLLGFS
;
A
#
# COMPACT_ATOMS: atom_id res chain seq x y z
N MET A 1 79.37 14.45 -37.22
CA MET A 1 78.83 14.28 -35.87
C MET A 1 78.57 15.67 -35.31
N THR A 2 77.31 16.11 -35.35
CA THR A 2 76.90 17.47 -34.97
C THR A 2 76.15 17.36 -33.65
N ALA A 3 76.72 17.89 -32.57
CA ALA A 3 76.10 17.86 -31.25
C ALA A 3 74.96 18.89 -31.20
N LEU A 4 73.73 18.44 -30.90
CA LEU A 4 72.61 19.32 -30.60
C LEU A 4 72.89 20.07 -29.28
N PRO A 5 72.64 21.38 -29.21
CA PRO A 5 72.82 22.13 -27.98
C PRO A 5 71.84 21.62 -26.90
N PRO A 6 72.27 21.60 -25.62
CA PRO A 6 71.42 21.16 -24.53
C PRO A 6 70.22 22.11 -24.41
N ASP A 7 69.03 21.54 -24.53
CA ASP A 7 67.77 22.20 -24.27
C ASP A 7 67.79 22.63 -22.79
N ARG A 8 68.04 23.93 -22.54
CA ARG A 8 67.93 24.52 -21.20
C ARG A 8 66.44 24.55 -20.89
N ARG A 9 65.92 23.42 -20.40
CA ARG A 9 64.62 23.39 -19.76
C ARG A 9 64.64 24.44 -18.65
N ASP A 10 63.80 25.44 -18.81
CA ASP A 10 63.55 26.45 -17.78
C ASP A 10 63.04 25.71 -16.54
N ASP A 11 63.92 25.50 -15.56
CA ASP A 11 63.57 25.08 -14.19
C ASP A 11 62.90 26.27 -13.48
N ALA A 12 61.77 26.73 -14.03
CA ALA A 12 60.87 27.64 -13.36
C ALA A 12 60.19 26.86 -12.24
N GLY A 13 60.81 26.89 -11.06
CA GLY A 13 60.28 26.22 -9.87
C GLY A 13 58.81 26.59 -9.64
N VAL A 14 57.97 25.58 -9.39
CA VAL A 14 56.57 25.77 -9.05
C VAL A 14 56.46 26.73 -7.89
N THR A 15 55.70 27.81 -8.07
CA THR A 15 55.54 28.80 -7.00
C THR A 15 54.71 28.19 -5.87
N LEU A 16 55.04 28.50 -4.62
CA LEU A 16 54.27 28.04 -3.45
C LEU A 16 52.78 28.44 -3.57
N VAL A 17 52.52 29.58 -4.22
CA VAL A 17 51.17 30.07 -4.55
C VAL A 17 50.43 29.11 -5.48
N GLU A 18 51.09 28.59 -6.52
CA GLU A 18 50.48 27.64 -7.47
C GLU A 18 50.06 26.34 -6.79
N VAL A 19 50.87 25.82 -5.86
CA VAL A 19 50.51 24.63 -5.06
C VAL A 19 49.30 24.89 -4.16
N LEU A 20 49.26 26.04 -3.48
CA LEU A 20 48.14 26.39 -2.61
C LEU A 20 46.83 26.56 -3.39
N VAL A 21 46.89 27.20 -4.57
CA VAL A 21 45.73 27.34 -5.46
C VAL A 21 45.29 25.96 -5.97
N GLY A 22 46.23 25.10 -6.36
CA GLY A 22 45.94 23.74 -6.81
C GLY A 22 45.24 22.91 -5.73
N LEU A 23 45.73 22.95 -4.49
CA LEU A 23 45.10 22.27 -3.35
C LEU A 23 43.72 22.83 -3.03
N GLY A 24 43.55 24.16 -3.08
CA GLY A 24 42.26 24.82 -2.88
C GLY A 24 41.23 24.41 -3.93
N LEU A 25 41.61 24.42 -5.22
CA LEU A 25 40.73 24.01 -6.31
C LEU A 25 40.34 22.53 -6.20
N MET A 26 41.30 21.65 -5.91
CA MET A 26 41.01 20.23 -5.71
C MET A 26 40.08 19.98 -4.52
N ALA A 27 40.25 20.72 -3.42
CA ALA A 27 39.36 20.63 -2.27
C ALA A 27 37.91 21.02 -2.63
N VAL A 28 37.73 22.11 -3.38
CA VAL A 28 36.40 22.53 -3.85
C VAL A 28 35.77 21.47 -4.75
N VAL A 29 36.52 20.90 -5.68
CA VAL A 29 36.04 19.83 -6.57
C VAL A 29 35.63 18.59 -5.78
N MET A 30 36.43 18.17 -4.79
CA MET A 30 36.08 17.03 -3.93
C MET A 30 34.79 17.27 -3.15
N VAL A 31 34.58 18.48 -2.64
CA VAL A 31 33.34 18.85 -1.92
C VAL A 31 32.12 18.76 -2.85
N VAL A 32 32.21 19.34 -4.05
CA VAL A 32 31.13 19.27 -5.04
C VAL A 32 30.83 17.81 -5.40
N PHE A 33 31.86 17.01 -5.67
CA PHE A 33 31.69 15.60 -6.02
C PHE A 33 31.04 14.79 -4.90
N THR A 34 31.51 14.96 -3.66
CA THR A 34 30.95 14.28 -2.49
C THR A 34 29.50 14.69 -2.26
N SER A 35 29.18 15.98 -2.43
CA SER A 35 27.79 16.46 -2.33
C SER A 35 26.88 15.82 -3.37
N GLY A 36 27.37 15.64 -4.61
CA GLY A 36 26.66 14.93 -5.67
C GLY A 36 26.37 13.48 -5.34
N ILE A 37 27.36 12.74 -4.79
CA ILE A 37 27.18 11.35 -4.37
C ILE A 37 26.15 11.24 -3.24
N VAL A 38 26.23 12.12 -2.23
CA VAL A 38 25.26 12.13 -1.13
C VAL A 38 23.84 12.41 -1.64
N ALA A 39 23.68 13.34 -2.57
CA ALA A 39 22.39 13.62 -3.19
C ALA A 39 21.86 12.40 -3.97
N ALA A 40 22.70 11.75 -4.78
CA ALA A 40 22.33 10.56 -5.54
C ALA A 40 21.91 9.39 -4.63
N MET A 41 22.63 9.14 -3.53
CA MET A 41 22.28 8.09 -2.56
C MET A 41 20.93 8.35 -1.89
N ARG A 42 20.59 9.62 -1.60
CA ARG A 42 19.28 9.97 -1.01
C ARG A 42 18.14 9.67 -1.97
N VAL A 43 18.30 10.00 -3.25
CA VAL A 43 17.32 9.69 -4.30
C VAL A 43 17.17 8.17 -4.46
N ALA A 44 18.28 7.43 -4.50
CA ALA A 44 18.26 5.97 -4.62
C ALA A 44 17.48 5.31 -3.46
N ARG A 45 17.75 5.72 -2.21
CA ARG A 45 17.01 5.22 -1.03
C ARG A 45 15.53 5.58 -1.05
N GLY A 46 15.18 6.77 -1.55
CA GLY A 46 13.79 7.17 -1.73
C GLY A 46 13.05 6.27 -2.73
N ASN A 47 13.69 5.97 -3.86
CA ASN A 47 13.14 5.08 -4.88
C ASN A 47 12.99 3.64 -4.38
N GLU A 48 13.97 3.13 -3.64
CA GLU A 48 13.91 1.80 -3.03
C GLU A 48 12.74 1.71 -2.03
N ALA A 49 12.57 2.70 -1.16
CA ALA A 49 11.45 2.74 -0.21
C ALA A 49 10.08 2.78 -0.91
N ILE A 50 9.96 3.53 -2.02
CA ILE A 50 8.72 3.56 -2.84
C ILE A 50 8.45 2.19 -3.47
N ALA A 51 9.49 1.55 -4.02
CA ALA A 51 9.38 0.23 -4.65
C ALA A 51 8.97 -0.85 -3.64
N ASP A 52 9.57 -0.84 -2.45
CA ASP A 52 9.22 -1.77 -1.37
C ASP A 52 7.79 -1.59 -0.88
N ALA A 53 7.34 -0.33 -0.69
CA ALA A 53 5.97 -0.04 -0.28
C ALA A 53 4.96 -0.51 -1.35
N GLN A 54 5.26 -0.30 -2.64
CA GLN A 54 4.43 -0.81 -3.74
C GLN A 54 4.40 -2.34 -3.79
N ALA A 55 5.53 -3.00 -3.56
CA ALA A 55 5.60 -4.46 -3.51
C ALA A 55 4.75 -5.02 -2.37
N GLN A 56 4.73 -4.37 -1.20
CA GLN A 56 3.86 -4.75 -0.09
C GLN A 56 2.38 -4.62 -0.45
N VAL A 57 1.96 -3.49 -1.02
CA VAL A 57 0.56 -3.28 -1.43
C VAL A 57 0.16 -4.25 -2.54
N SER A 58 1.04 -4.51 -3.51
CA SER A 58 0.77 -5.50 -4.57
C SER A 58 0.55 -6.90 -3.99
N ARG A 59 1.38 -7.34 -3.04
CA ARG A 59 1.17 -8.63 -2.35
C ARG A 59 -0.14 -8.65 -1.56
N ALA A 60 -0.48 -7.55 -0.88
CA ALA A 60 -1.75 -7.42 -0.19
C ALA A 60 -2.93 -7.56 -1.17
N PHE A 61 -2.87 -6.90 -2.33
CA PHE A 61 -3.90 -6.98 -3.35
C PHE A 61 -4.03 -8.36 -3.98
N THR A 62 -2.92 -9.07 -4.26
CA THR A 62 -2.98 -10.46 -4.75
C THR A 62 -3.64 -11.39 -3.73
N ARG A 63 -3.35 -11.19 -2.44
CA ARG A 63 -3.99 -11.94 -1.37
C ARG A 63 -5.50 -11.65 -1.30
N LEU A 64 -5.86 -10.37 -1.34
CA LEU A 64 -7.27 -9.95 -1.35
C LEU A 64 -8.02 -10.43 -2.59
N ASP A 65 -7.42 -10.42 -3.78
CA ASP A 65 -8.02 -10.97 -5.00
C ASP A 65 -8.40 -12.44 -4.83
N THR A 66 -7.48 -13.21 -4.26
CA THR A 66 -7.73 -14.64 -4.00
C THR A 66 -8.88 -14.82 -3.01
N GLU A 67 -8.89 -14.05 -1.93
CA GLU A 67 -9.90 -14.14 -0.87
C GLU A 67 -11.29 -13.68 -1.36
N LEU A 68 -11.36 -12.55 -2.08
CA LEU A 68 -12.58 -11.98 -2.64
C LEU A 68 -13.16 -12.83 -3.78
N ARG A 69 -12.33 -13.53 -4.56
CA ARG A 69 -12.82 -14.47 -5.57
C ARG A 69 -13.67 -15.59 -4.97
N TYR A 70 -13.41 -15.95 -3.71
CA TYR A 70 -14.19 -16.95 -2.97
C TYR A 70 -15.21 -16.33 -2.00
N ALA A 71 -15.31 -15.00 -1.93
CA ALA A 71 -16.27 -14.33 -1.07
C ALA A 71 -17.69 -14.53 -1.60
N ALA A 72 -18.59 -14.96 -0.71
CA ALA A 72 -20.02 -15.08 -1.00
C ALA A 72 -20.74 -13.73 -0.86
N GLN A 73 -20.27 -12.88 0.06
CA GLN A 73 -20.79 -11.53 0.30
C GLN A 73 -19.64 -10.61 0.68
N ALA A 74 -19.74 -9.34 0.32
CA ALA A 74 -18.90 -8.28 0.83
C ALA A 74 -19.72 -7.03 1.09
N LYS A 75 -19.33 -6.27 2.11
CA LYS A 75 -19.89 -4.96 2.46
C LYS A 75 -18.75 -4.03 2.86
N SER A 76 -18.90 -2.73 2.62
CA SER A 76 -17.98 -1.70 3.09
C SER A 76 -18.65 -0.80 4.13
N PRO A 77 -18.95 -1.31 5.33
CA PRO A 77 -19.56 -0.49 6.36
C PRO A 77 -18.54 0.55 6.83
N ASN A 78 -18.82 1.84 6.66
CA ASN A 78 -18.03 2.86 7.34
C ASN A 78 -18.28 2.73 8.84
N ALA A 79 -17.29 2.25 9.58
CA ALA A 79 -17.37 2.26 11.05
C ALA A 79 -17.01 3.65 11.54
N GLU A 80 -17.87 4.25 12.34
CA GLU A 80 -17.49 5.43 13.12
C GLU A 80 -16.93 4.95 14.46
N VAL A 81 -15.66 5.26 14.73
CA VAL A 81 -15.02 4.98 16.01
C VAL A 81 -14.51 6.30 16.55
N ASP A 82 -15.01 6.72 17.72
CA ASP A 82 -14.69 8.01 18.35
C ASP A 82 -14.97 9.23 17.45
N GLY A 83 -16.05 9.21 16.66
CA GLY A 83 -16.38 10.28 15.72
C GLY A 83 -15.55 10.28 14.44
N VAL A 84 -14.65 9.30 14.26
CA VAL A 84 -13.79 9.17 13.08
C VAL A 84 -14.28 8.01 12.23
N GLN A 85 -14.66 8.30 10.99
CA GLN A 85 -14.98 7.26 10.02
C GLN A 85 -13.71 6.47 9.66
N ARG A 86 -13.71 5.19 9.98
CA ARG A 86 -12.71 4.19 9.61
C ARG A 86 -13.25 3.35 8.46
N PRO A 87 -12.75 3.56 7.24
CA PRO A 87 -13.18 2.76 6.10
C PRO A 87 -12.71 1.32 6.36
N ARG A 88 -13.64 0.39 6.20
CA ARG A 88 -13.38 -1.04 6.31
C ARG A 88 -14.17 -1.79 5.26
N LEU A 89 -13.64 -2.95 4.90
CA LEU A 89 -14.26 -3.94 4.04
C LEU A 89 -14.43 -5.21 4.85
N GLU A 90 -15.64 -5.75 4.86
CA GLU A 90 -15.96 -7.02 5.48
C GLU A 90 -16.51 -7.97 4.43
N TYR A 91 -16.08 -9.23 4.48
CA TYR A 91 -16.56 -10.24 3.54
C TYR A 91 -16.49 -11.63 4.17
N VAL A 92 -17.35 -12.52 3.68
CA VAL A 92 -17.44 -13.91 4.13
C VAL A 92 -17.07 -14.86 3.01
N VAL A 93 -16.18 -15.81 3.30
CA VAL A 93 -15.83 -16.92 2.42
C VAL A 93 -16.53 -18.17 2.92
N ASN A 94 -17.12 -18.96 2.02
CA ASN A 94 -17.84 -20.21 2.33
C ASN A 94 -19.05 -20.04 3.27
N ALA A 95 -20.08 -19.30 2.86
CA ALA A 95 -21.27 -19.00 3.68
C ALA A 95 -22.11 -20.22 4.17
N ALA A 96 -21.77 -21.45 3.78
CA ALA A 96 -22.46 -22.67 4.20
C ALA A 96 -22.04 -23.14 5.62
N GLY A 97 -22.44 -22.39 6.65
CA GLY A 97 -22.42 -22.80 8.07
C GLY A 97 -21.05 -22.84 8.77
N THR A 98 -19.93 -22.83 8.04
CA THR A 98 -18.56 -22.80 8.57
C THR A 98 -17.74 -21.64 8.01
N GLY A 99 -18.45 -20.58 7.57
CA GLY A 99 -17.84 -19.46 6.87
C GLY A 99 -16.68 -18.83 7.63
N GLN A 100 -15.68 -18.37 6.89
CA GLN A 100 -14.62 -17.55 7.43
C GLN A 100 -14.94 -16.10 7.10
N CYS A 101 -15.07 -15.31 8.15
CA CYS A 101 -15.25 -13.88 8.06
C CYS A 101 -13.90 -13.20 8.00
N TYR A 102 -13.82 -12.15 7.19
CA TYR A 102 -12.64 -11.31 7.05
C TYR A 102 -13.01 -9.86 7.19
N ARG A 103 -12.12 -9.10 7.82
CA ARG A 103 -12.17 -7.64 7.93
C ARG A 103 -10.87 -7.06 7.46
N VAL A 104 -10.94 -6.02 6.66
CA VAL A 104 -9.81 -5.25 6.17
C VAL A 104 -10.10 -3.79 6.47
N TRP A 105 -9.15 -3.08 7.06
CA TRP A 105 -9.34 -1.66 7.39
C TRP A 105 -8.03 -0.90 7.33
N LEU A 106 -8.14 0.41 7.18
CA LEU A 106 -7.01 1.33 7.17
C LEU A 106 -6.98 2.12 8.48
N ASP A 107 -5.87 2.02 9.22
CA ASP A 107 -5.65 2.79 10.45
C ASP A 107 -4.19 3.24 10.58
N GLY A 108 -3.98 4.50 10.96
CA GLY A 108 -2.65 5.05 11.23
C GLY A 108 -1.59 4.83 10.14
N GLY A 109 -1.97 4.85 8.86
CA GLY A 109 -1.04 4.60 7.76
C GLY A 109 -0.79 3.13 7.43
N THR A 110 -1.56 2.22 8.04
CA THR A 110 -1.36 0.77 7.94
C THR A 110 -2.65 0.08 7.53
N LEU A 111 -2.57 -0.81 6.53
CA LEU A 111 -3.66 -1.68 6.11
C LEU A 111 -3.61 -2.95 6.94
N TYR A 112 -4.67 -3.22 7.68
CA TYR A 112 -4.80 -4.40 8.52
C TYR A 112 -5.80 -5.39 7.93
N ARG A 113 -5.63 -6.67 8.27
CA ARG A 113 -6.57 -7.75 7.98
C ARG A 113 -6.77 -8.60 9.23
N GLN A 114 -8.01 -8.96 9.50
CA GLN A 114 -8.37 -9.87 10.57
C GLN A 114 -9.35 -10.91 10.01
N SER A 115 -9.35 -12.10 10.61
CA SER A 115 -10.21 -13.20 10.17
C SER A 115 -10.73 -14.00 11.35
N TRP A 116 -11.97 -14.47 11.30
CA TRP A 116 -12.57 -15.28 12.36
C TRP A 116 -13.59 -16.27 11.78
N SER A 117 -13.92 -17.31 12.55
CA SER A 117 -14.99 -18.24 12.18
C SER A 117 -16.36 -17.59 12.39
N ALA A 118 -17.24 -17.72 11.42
CA ALA A 118 -18.65 -17.32 11.48
C ALA A 118 -19.45 -18.09 12.55
N SER A 119 -18.95 -19.24 13.01
CA SER A 119 -19.68 -20.13 13.93
C SER A 119 -19.56 -19.77 15.42
N GLY A 120 -18.71 -18.81 15.81
CA GLY A 120 -18.31 -18.55 17.21
C GLY A 120 -17.55 -19.74 17.87
N THR A 121 -16.67 -19.62 18.88
CA THR A 121 -16.11 -18.49 19.63
C THR A 121 -14.68 -18.87 20.06
N PRO A 122 -13.64 -18.22 19.53
CA PRO A 122 -12.65 -17.51 20.34
C PRO A 122 -12.57 -16.02 19.94
N PRO A 123 -11.92 -15.14 20.74
CA PRO A 123 -11.68 -13.76 20.32
C PRO A 123 -11.01 -13.75 18.94
N PRO A 124 -11.36 -12.79 18.06
CA PRO A 124 -10.70 -12.64 16.79
C PRO A 124 -9.17 -12.60 17.01
N PRO A 125 -8.39 -13.33 16.20
CA PRO A 125 -6.94 -13.30 16.30
C PRO A 125 -6.42 -11.88 16.12
N ALA A 126 -5.20 -11.62 16.59
CA ALA A 126 -4.57 -10.33 16.40
C ALA A 126 -4.58 -9.92 14.91
N PRO A 127 -4.84 -8.63 14.59
CA PRO A 127 -4.80 -8.13 13.23
C PRO A 127 -3.44 -8.41 12.56
N GLN A 128 -3.47 -8.84 11.31
CA GLN A 128 -2.30 -8.98 10.46
C GLN A 128 -2.06 -7.69 9.69
N VAL A 129 -0.82 -7.20 9.67
CA VAL A 129 -0.42 -6.08 8.80
C VAL A 129 -0.29 -6.58 7.36
N LEU A 130 -1.03 -5.95 6.44
CA LEU A 130 -0.93 -6.22 5.01
C LEU A 130 0.05 -5.28 4.32
N ALA A 131 0.00 -3.98 4.66
CA ALA A 131 0.88 -2.96 4.10
C ALA A 131 1.02 -1.78 5.06
N VAL A 132 2.18 -1.11 5.03
CA VAL A 132 2.44 0.12 5.78
C VAL A 132 2.68 1.29 4.82
N ASN A 133 2.65 2.51 5.36
CA ASN A 133 2.77 3.77 4.62
C ASN A 133 1.70 3.91 3.52
N VAL A 134 0.48 3.48 3.83
CA VAL A 134 -0.69 3.59 2.96
C VAL A 134 -1.69 4.57 3.55
N GLY A 135 -2.34 5.35 2.69
CA GLY A 135 -3.29 6.38 3.08
C GLY A 135 -4.52 6.37 2.18
N ARG A 136 -5.45 7.27 2.48
CA ARG A 136 -6.63 7.51 1.64
C ARG A 136 -6.22 8.36 0.44
N ILE A 137 -6.91 8.16 -0.68
CA ILE A 137 -6.90 9.12 -1.78
C ILE A 137 -7.96 10.18 -1.43
N GLU A 138 -7.65 11.45 -1.64
CA GLU A 138 -8.57 12.56 -1.41
C GLU A 138 -9.81 12.40 -2.32
N ASP A 139 -11.00 12.66 -1.75
CA ASP A 139 -12.30 12.53 -2.43
C ASP A 139 -12.68 11.14 -2.96
N GLU A 140 -11.95 10.08 -2.60
CA GLU A 140 -12.23 8.72 -3.05
C GLU A 140 -12.40 7.76 -1.86
N PRO A 141 -13.46 6.94 -1.82
CA PRO A 141 -13.61 5.93 -0.78
C PRO A 141 -12.49 4.89 -0.87
N VAL A 142 -11.90 4.53 0.28
CA VAL A 142 -10.84 3.50 0.31
C VAL A 142 -11.38 2.14 -0.14
N PHE A 143 -12.57 1.79 0.34
CA PHE A 143 -13.27 0.57 -0.02
C PHE A 143 -14.66 0.96 -0.54
N GLU A 144 -14.99 0.50 -1.73
CA GLU A 144 -16.30 0.70 -2.34
C GLU A 144 -16.79 -0.65 -2.86
N VAL A 145 -17.97 -1.09 -2.40
CA VAL A 145 -18.66 -2.24 -2.98
C VAL A 145 -19.65 -1.72 -4.00
N VAL A 146 -19.41 -2.04 -5.26
CA VAL A 146 -20.29 -1.71 -6.39
C VAL A 146 -21.12 -2.95 -6.71
N GLU A 147 -22.39 -2.91 -6.32
CA GLU A 147 -23.36 -3.92 -6.73
C GLU A 147 -23.66 -3.76 -8.23
N SER A 148 -23.91 -4.88 -8.92
CA SER A 148 -24.27 -4.84 -10.33
C SER A 148 -25.76 -4.53 -10.49
N GLU A 149 -26.09 -3.50 -11.26
CA GLU A 149 -27.48 -3.22 -11.67
C GLU A 149 -28.03 -4.29 -12.62
N THR A 150 -27.16 -5.02 -13.31
CA THR A 150 -27.55 -6.13 -14.18
C THR A 150 -27.74 -7.39 -13.34
N GLU A 151 -28.94 -7.95 -13.37
CA GLU A 151 -29.24 -9.24 -12.75
C GLU A 151 -28.31 -10.33 -13.29
N GLY A 152 -27.71 -11.14 -12.40
CA GLY A 152 -26.80 -12.21 -12.79
C GLY A 152 -25.36 -11.77 -13.11
N MET A 153 -25.01 -10.51 -12.89
CA MET A 153 -23.63 -10.02 -12.98
C MET A 153 -23.00 -9.86 -11.58
N PRO A 154 -21.71 -10.24 -11.41
CA PRO A 154 -21.08 -10.29 -10.10
C PRO A 154 -20.85 -8.89 -9.54
N ALA A 155 -20.88 -8.77 -8.21
CA ALA A 155 -20.50 -7.53 -7.56
C ALA A 155 -18.99 -7.26 -7.73
N THR A 156 -18.60 -6.00 -7.67
CA THR A 156 -17.20 -5.57 -7.73
C THR A 156 -16.83 -4.84 -6.45
N VAL A 157 -15.65 -5.11 -5.91
CA VAL A 157 -15.06 -4.33 -4.82
C VAL A 157 -13.93 -3.49 -5.37
N ARG A 158 -14.00 -2.18 -5.22
CA ARG A 158 -12.93 -1.25 -5.55
C ARG A 158 -12.12 -0.91 -4.30
N LEU A 159 -10.81 -0.98 -4.43
CA LEU A 159 -9.84 -0.56 -3.41
C LEU A 159 -8.95 0.55 -3.95
N ALA A 160 -8.96 1.69 -3.27
CA ALA A 160 -8.20 2.87 -3.63
C ALA A 160 -7.29 3.30 -2.47
N LEU A 161 -5.97 3.27 -2.69
CA LEU A 161 -4.95 3.58 -1.67
C LEU A 161 -3.89 4.53 -2.20
N ALA A 162 -3.46 5.47 -1.38
CA ALA A 162 -2.29 6.30 -1.61
C ALA A 162 -1.07 5.69 -0.90
N VAL A 163 -0.06 5.25 -1.63
CA VAL A 163 1.21 4.78 -1.06
C VAL A 163 2.13 5.97 -0.88
N THR A 164 2.57 6.19 0.35
CA THR A 164 3.53 7.22 0.71
C THR A 164 4.90 6.59 0.92
N ALA A 165 5.96 7.22 0.42
CA ALA A 165 7.33 6.88 0.82
C ALA A 165 8.23 8.11 0.78
N GLY A 166 9.36 8.02 1.49
CA GLY A 166 10.26 9.14 1.73
C GLY A 166 10.11 9.73 3.14
N GLY A 167 10.97 10.69 3.47
CA GLY A 167 10.95 11.39 4.76
C GLY A 167 10.15 12.68 4.71
N ALA A 168 9.99 13.36 5.86
CA ALA A 168 9.21 14.59 5.98
C ALA A 168 9.63 15.71 5.00
N ALA A 169 10.90 15.75 4.57
CA ALA A 169 11.40 16.74 3.62
C ALA A 169 11.00 16.45 2.15
N HIS A 170 10.82 15.18 1.79
CA HIS A 170 10.51 14.74 0.43
C HIS A 170 9.61 13.51 0.48
N GLN A 171 8.30 13.75 0.49
CA GLN A 171 7.29 12.71 0.44
C GLN A 171 6.88 12.47 -1.02
N SER A 172 6.98 11.24 -1.47
CA SER A 172 6.42 10.79 -2.75
C SER A 172 5.14 10.03 -2.48
N VAL A 173 4.07 10.39 -3.18
CA VAL A 173 2.76 9.74 -3.07
C VAL A 173 2.41 9.11 -4.41
N ARG A 174 2.05 7.83 -4.40
CA ARG A 174 1.54 7.11 -5.57
C ARG A 174 0.17 6.52 -5.27
N GLN A 175 -0.80 6.86 -6.11
CA GLN A 175 -2.14 6.30 -6.03
C GLN A 175 -2.19 4.92 -6.69
N LEU A 176 -2.84 3.96 -6.03
CA LEU A 176 -3.10 2.62 -6.52
C LEU A 176 -4.61 2.35 -6.42
N ARG A 177 -5.18 1.86 -7.51
CA ARG A 177 -6.60 1.48 -7.62
C ARG A 177 -6.69 0.08 -8.18
N GLN A 178 -7.51 -0.76 -7.59
CA GLN A 178 -7.79 -2.10 -8.08
C GLN A 178 -9.25 -2.47 -7.86
N ASP A 179 -9.86 -3.00 -8.91
CA ASP A 179 -11.20 -3.59 -8.88
C ASP A 179 -11.08 -5.12 -8.75
N PHE A 180 -11.88 -5.70 -7.85
CA PHE A 180 -11.95 -7.13 -7.57
C PHE A 180 -13.35 -7.65 -7.88
N TYR A 181 -13.45 -8.75 -8.63
CA TYR A 181 -14.73 -9.36 -8.98
C TYR A 181 -15.11 -10.45 -7.97
N LEU A 182 -16.38 -10.46 -7.55
CA LEU A 182 -16.91 -11.42 -6.59
C LEU A 182 -17.88 -12.40 -7.31
N PRO A 183 -17.37 -13.46 -7.94
CA PRO A 183 -18.20 -14.34 -8.78
C PRO A 183 -19.28 -15.09 -8.01
N ASN A 184 -19.11 -15.30 -6.70
CA ASN A 184 -20.04 -16.10 -5.91
C ASN A 184 -21.23 -15.28 -5.37
N THR A 185 -21.26 -13.95 -5.54
CA THR A 185 -22.40 -13.12 -5.10
C THR A 185 -23.64 -13.36 -5.95
N LEU A 186 -23.49 -13.96 -7.13
CA LEU A 186 -24.58 -14.32 -8.05
C LEU A 186 -25.58 -15.33 -7.49
N THR A 187 -25.19 -16.10 -6.47
CA THR A 187 -26.00 -17.22 -5.95
C THR A 187 -26.92 -16.83 -4.80
N GLN A 188 -26.95 -15.56 -4.39
CA GLN A 188 -27.93 -15.10 -3.44
C GLN A 188 -29.27 -14.88 -4.12
N ALA A 189 -30.14 -15.87 -3.89
CA ALA A 189 -31.55 -15.80 -4.21
C ALA A 189 -32.14 -14.47 -3.70
N PRO A 190 -33.14 -13.91 -4.42
CA PRO A 190 -33.78 -12.67 -4.04
C PRO A 190 -34.21 -12.71 -2.58
N ALA A 191 -34.09 -11.55 -1.92
CA ALA A 191 -34.60 -11.34 -0.56
C ALA A 191 -35.96 -12.02 -0.45
N ALA A 192 -36.10 -12.92 0.52
CA ALA A 192 -37.35 -13.63 0.71
C ALA A 192 -38.45 -12.60 0.96
N GLU A 193 -39.30 -12.35 -0.05
CA GLU A 193 -40.55 -11.64 0.13
C GLU A 193 -41.37 -12.42 1.16
N ASP A 194 -41.66 -11.76 2.28
CA ASP A 194 -42.59 -12.14 3.34
C ASP A 194 -42.58 -13.61 3.83
N GLY A 195 -41.84 -13.85 4.90
CA GLY A 195 -42.33 -14.75 5.96
C GLY A 195 -41.75 -16.16 6.05
N ALA A 196 -40.66 -16.49 5.35
CA ALA A 196 -39.94 -17.75 5.57
C ALA A 196 -38.89 -17.61 6.69
N PRO A 197 -39.09 -18.20 7.90
CA PRO A 197 -38.01 -18.29 8.88
C PRO A 197 -37.00 -19.34 8.39
N GLY A 198 -35.80 -18.92 7.97
CA GLY A 198 -34.74 -19.93 7.77
C GLY A 198 -33.51 -19.59 6.97
N ARG A 199 -33.29 -18.37 6.49
CA ARG A 199 -31.95 -17.91 6.13
C ARG A 199 -31.78 -16.52 6.71
N ALA A 200 -31.15 -16.45 7.88
CA ALA A 200 -30.77 -15.18 8.48
C ALA A 200 -30.12 -14.34 7.39
N ASN A 201 -30.65 -13.14 7.19
CA ASN A 201 -29.93 -12.09 6.53
C ASN A 201 -28.62 -11.97 7.32
N LEU A 202 -27.53 -12.54 6.79
CA LEU A 202 -26.21 -12.55 7.41
C LEU A 202 -25.65 -11.13 7.26
N ASP A 203 -26.33 -10.17 7.88
CA ASP A 203 -26.26 -8.78 7.46
C ASP A 203 -24.87 -8.19 7.72
N THR A 204 -24.09 -8.76 8.64
CA THR A 204 -22.64 -8.60 8.71
C THR A 204 -21.99 -9.80 9.40
N CYS A 205 -20.68 -9.94 9.17
CA CYS A 205 -19.84 -10.82 9.99
C CYS A 205 -19.79 -10.40 11.48
N GLU A 206 -20.23 -9.18 11.81
CA GLU A 206 -20.41 -8.68 13.17
C GLU A 206 -21.74 -9.11 13.79
N ASP A 207 -22.83 -9.12 13.03
CA ASP A 207 -24.14 -9.62 13.50
C ASP A 207 -24.06 -11.10 13.90
N LEU A 208 -23.21 -11.87 13.21
CA LEU A 208 -22.91 -13.27 13.55
C LEU A 208 -22.19 -13.43 14.90
N LEU A 209 -21.50 -12.40 15.36
CA LEU A 209 -20.73 -12.43 16.60
C LEU A 209 -21.40 -11.67 17.75
N GLY A 210 -22.49 -10.92 17.49
CA GLY A 210 -23.16 -10.11 18.51
C GLY A 210 -22.31 -8.93 19.01
N PHE A 211 -21.37 -8.44 18.21
CA PHE A 211 -20.62 -7.21 18.49
C PHE A 211 -21.32 -6.03 17.81
N SER A 212 -22.29 -5.43 18.48
CA SER A 212 -22.89 -4.14 18.11
C SER A 212 -22.38 -2.99 18.99
#